data_AF-M8DK61-F1
#
_entry.id   AF-M8DK61-F1
#
_cell.length_a   1.000
_cell.length_b   1.000
_cell.length_c   1.000
_cell.angle_alpha   90.00
_cell.angle_beta   90.00
_cell.angle_gamma   90.00
#
_symmetry.space_group_name_H-M   'P 1'
#
loop_
_entity.id
_entity.type
_entity.pdbx_description
1 polymer ?
#
loop_
_entity_poly.entity_id
_entity_poly.type
_entity_poly.pdbx_seq_one_letter_code
_entity_poly.pdbx_strand_id
1 'polypeptide(L)'
;MAAVKLSKHGYEILERVMTELEMERPTVLRLAFAKGLTESEVIQETKREPSWEFQTSIVAKGDDVLLIKHLIIDKLQMQIEEAKLDKLILDCIERGLEIMEQEIKQLSNADSYFLYLVQKHGK
;
A
#
# COMPACT_ATOMS: atom_id res chain seq x y z
N MET A 1 16.39 -4.84 8.43
CA MET A 1 15.40 -4.94 7.32
C MET A 1 15.55 -6.28 6.67
N ALA A 2 14.45 -7.03 6.64
CA ALA A 2 14.39 -8.37 6.11
C ALA A 2 13.63 -8.43 4.77
N ALA A 3 13.73 -9.57 4.10
CA ALA A 3 12.85 -9.90 3.00
C ALA A 3 11.47 -10.31 3.55
N VAL A 4 10.41 -9.75 2.97
CA VAL A 4 9.02 -10.00 3.33
C VAL A 4 8.25 -10.45 2.10
N LYS A 5 7.18 -11.23 2.32
CA LYS A 5 6.37 -11.80 1.25
C LYS A 5 5.03 -11.11 1.16
N LEU A 6 4.81 -10.43 0.05
CA LEU A 6 3.54 -9.87 -0.34
C LEU A 6 2.57 -11.01 -0.70
N SER A 7 1.30 -10.81 -0.35
CA SER A 7 0.24 -11.75 -0.65
C SER A 7 -0.04 -11.81 -2.15
N LYS A 8 -0.61 -12.92 -2.62
CA LYS A 8 -1.03 -13.04 -4.02
C LYS A 8 -1.98 -11.90 -4.43
N HIS A 9 -2.95 -11.60 -3.58
CA HIS A 9 -3.90 -10.52 -3.81
C HIS A 9 -3.21 -9.14 -3.85
N GLY A 10 -2.33 -8.86 -2.89
CA GLY A 10 -1.54 -7.63 -2.88
C GLY A 10 -0.69 -7.49 -4.13
N TYR A 11 -0.14 -8.59 -4.67
CA TYR A 11 0.70 -8.56 -5.85
C TYR A 11 -0.12 -8.22 -7.11
N GLU A 12 -1.31 -8.80 -7.23
CA GLU A 12 -2.26 -8.46 -8.30
C GLU A 12 -2.66 -6.98 -8.24
N ILE A 13 -2.89 -6.44 -7.03
CA ILE A 13 -3.18 -5.01 -6.85
C ILE A 13 -1.97 -4.16 -7.25
N LEU A 14 -0.77 -4.52 -6.79
CA LEU A 14 0.47 -3.81 -7.10
C LEU A 14 0.67 -3.65 -8.61
N GLU A 15 0.55 -4.74 -9.38
CA GLU A 15 0.69 -4.72 -10.84
C GLU A 15 -0.37 -3.84 -11.49
N ARG A 16 -1.61 -3.86 -10.99
CA ARG A 16 -2.66 -2.96 -11.49
C ARG A 16 -2.33 -1.50 -11.19
N VAL A 17 -1.98 -1.16 -9.96
CA VAL A 17 -1.65 0.21 -9.55
C VAL A 17 -0.45 0.74 -10.35
N MET A 18 0.57 -0.08 -10.56
CA MET A 18 1.72 0.27 -11.40
C MET A 18 1.29 0.59 -12.83
N THR A 19 0.39 -0.20 -13.40
CA THR A 19 -0.11 -0.03 -14.77
C THR A 19 -0.96 1.22 -14.89
N GLU A 20 -1.95 1.40 -14.00
CA GLU A 20 -2.91 2.51 -14.06
C GLU A 20 -2.28 3.87 -13.73
N LEU A 21 -1.30 3.90 -12.84
CA LEU A 21 -0.61 5.14 -12.45
C LEU A 21 0.71 5.37 -13.21
N GLU A 22 1.12 4.45 -14.09
CA GLU A 22 2.39 4.47 -14.82
C GLU A 22 3.61 4.70 -13.90
N MET A 23 3.64 3.98 -12.77
CA MET A 23 4.68 4.14 -11.75
C MET A 23 5.52 2.88 -11.57
N GLU A 24 6.80 3.12 -11.27
CA GLU A 24 7.74 2.06 -10.92
C GLU A 24 7.41 1.42 -9.57
N ARG A 25 7.67 0.10 -9.47
CA ARG A 25 7.34 -0.71 -8.29
C ARG A 25 7.84 -0.12 -6.96
N PRO A 26 9.09 0.39 -6.83
CA PRO A 26 9.57 0.97 -5.59
C PRO A 26 8.83 2.24 -5.16
N THR A 27 8.25 2.97 -6.12
CA THR A 27 7.45 4.18 -5.85
C THR A 27 6.07 3.78 -5.35
N VAL A 28 5.43 2.81 -6.01
CA VAL A 28 4.11 2.30 -5.60
C VAL A 28 4.17 1.70 -4.20
N LEU A 29 5.18 0.89 -3.88
CA LEU A 29 5.34 0.31 -2.54
C LEU A 29 5.53 1.38 -1.44
N ARG A 30 6.24 2.48 -1.75
CA ARG A 30 6.40 3.61 -0.83
C ARG A 30 5.09 4.37 -0.61
N LEU A 31 4.33 4.60 -1.67
CA LEU A 31 3.02 5.24 -1.58
C LEU A 31 2.03 4.37 -0.81
N ALA A 32 2.01 3.06 -1.09
CA ALA A 32 1.19 2.10 -0.36
C ALA A 32 1.55 2.09 1.12
N PHE A 33 2.84 2.02 1.47
CA PHE A 33 3.25 2.14 2.87
C PHE A 33 2.72 3.42 3.53
N ALA A 34 2.92 4.58 2.88
CA ALA A 34 2.46 5.86 3.42
C ALA A 34 0.94 5.89 3.63
N LYS A 35 0.15 5.42 2.64
CA LYS A 35 -1.31 5.36 2.73
C LYS A 35 -1.78 4.41 3.82
N GLY A 36 -1.24 3.20 3.87
CA GLY A 36 -1.60 2.24 4.92
C GLY A 36 -1.18 2.75 6.30
N LEU A 37 -0.04 3.44 6.39
CA LEU A 37 0.38 4.11 7.61
C LEU A 37 -0.53 5.27 7.99
N THR A 38 -1.16 6.02 7.08
CA THR A 38 -2.07 7.12 7.47
C THR A 38 -3.49 6.63 7.75
N GLU A 39 -3.99 5.67 6.98
CA GLU A 39 -5.42 5.33 6.95
C GLU A 39 -5.79 4.01 7.64
N SER A 40 -4.82 3.15 7.99
CA SER A 40 -5.13 1.98 8.84
C SER A 40 -5.37 2.42 10.29
N GLU A 41 -6.59 2.32 10.80
CA GLU A 41 -6.87 2.48 12.24
C GLU A 41 -6.28 1.33 13.07
N VAL A 42 -6.06 0.17 12.45
CA VAL A 42 -5.59 -1.05 13.11
C VAL A 42 -4.56 -1.74 12.22
N ILE A 43 -3.31 -1.85 12.68
CA ILE A 43 -2.28 -2.68 12.03
C ILE A 43 -2.32 -4.05 12.72
N GLN A 44 -2.85 -5.07 12.05
CA GLN A 44 -2.92 -6.43 12.55
C GLN A 44 -2.21 -7.39 11.59
N GLU A 45 -1.37 -8.26 12.14
CA GLU A 45 -0.70 -9.33 11.40
C GLU A 45 -1.76 -10.23 10.76
N THR A 46 -1.93 -10.13 9.44
CA THR A 46 -2.91 -10.95 8.71
C THR A 46 -2.18 -12.10 8.02
N LYS A 47 -2.60 -13.34 8.28
CA LYS A 47 -2.10 -14.50 7.53
C LYS A 47 -2.67 -14.47 6.12
N ARG A 48 -1.84 -14.13 5.14
CA ARG A 48 -2.17 -14.16 3.70
C ARG A 48 -1.30 -15.19 2.98
N GLU A 49 -1.78 -15.72 1.86
CA GLU A 49 -1.00 -16.62 1.01
C GLU A 49 0.16 -15.85 0.35
N PRO A 50 1.42 -16.17 0.69
CA PRO A 50 2.57 -15.43 0.19
C PRO A 50 2.84 -15.79 -1.29
N SER A 51 3.02 -14.78 -2.13
CA SER A 51 3.25 -14.96 -3.57
C SER A 51 4.55 -14.35 -4.07
N TRP A 52 4.94 -13.18 -3.54
CA TRP A 52 6.09 -12.44 -4.07
C TRP A 52 6.94 -11.85 -2.95
N GLU A 53 8.27 -12.01 -3.03
CA GLU A 53 9.20 -11.58 -1.99
C GLU A 53 9.94 -10.31 -2.37
N PHE A 54 10.06 -9.38 -1.43
CA PHE A 54 10.80 -8.13 -1.59
C PHE A 54 11.48 -7.68 -0.30
N GLN A 55 12.50 -6.86 -0.44
CA GLN A 55 13.15 -6.26 0.72
C GLN A 55 12.41 -5.02 1.18
N THR A 56 12.15 -4.92 2.48
CA THR A 56 11.55 -3.72 3.09
C THR A 56 12.42 -2.46 2.91
N SER A 57 13.70 -2.63 2.56
CA SER A 57 14.64 -1.57 2.18
C SER A 57 14.24 -0.76 0.93
N ILE A 58 13.25 -1.23 0.17
CA ILE A 58 12.62 -0.45 -0.91
C ILE A 58 11.85 0.75 -0.37
N VAL A 59 11.28 0.64 0.82
CA VAL A 59 10.42 1.66 1.42
C VAL A 59 11.24 2.71 2.17
N ALA A 60 12.25 2.29 2.91
CA ALA A 60 13.22 3.17 3.57
C ALA A 60 14.63 2.66 3.42
N LYS A 61 15.59 3.58 3.24
CA LYS A 61 17.02 3.28 3.18
C LYS A 61 17.77 4.08 4.24
N GLY A 62 18.76 3.45 4.87
CA GLY A 62 19.62 4.12 5.85
C GLY A 62 18.84 4.75 7.00
N ASP A 63 19.01 6.06 7.19
CA ASP A 63 18.41 6.82 8.30
C ASP A 63 16.87 6.91 8.21
N ASP A 64 16.28 6.72 7.03
CA ASP A 64 14.82 6.71 6.84
C ASP A 64 14.14 5.55 7.59
N VAL A 65 14.88 4.49 7.89
CA VAL A 65 14.35 3.33 8.63
C VAL A 65 13.99 3.73 10.06
N LEU A 66 14.79 4.60 10.65
CA LEU A 66 14.58 5.12 12.00
C LEU A 66 13.36 6.04 12.02
N LEU A 67 13.19 6.87 10.98
CA LEU A 67 11.99 7.68 10.78
C LEU A 67 10.74 6.81 10.66
N ILE A 68 10.75 5.77 9.80
CA ILE A 68 9.63 4.85 9.65
C ILE A 68 9.28 4.17 10.98
N LYS A 69 10.29 3.72 11.73
CA LYS A 69 10.09 3.13 13.06
C LYS A 69 9.38 4.11 14.00
N HIS A 70 9.82 5.35 14.06
CA HIS A 70 9.18 6.38 14.87
C HIS A 70 7.73 6.65 14.44
N LEU A 71 7.47 6.72 13.13
CA LEU A 71 6.11 6.94 12.63
C LEU A 71 5.16 5.79 12.97
N ILE A 72 5.60 4.54 12.89
CA ILE A 72 4.78 3.38 13.25
C ILE A 72 4.57 3.33 14.77
N ILE A 73 5.60 3.62 15.58
CA ILE A 73 5.49 3.70 17.05
C ILE A 73 4.49 4.78 17.46
N ASP A 74 4.59 5.97 16.86
CA ASP A 74 3.69 7.09 17.13
C ASP A 74 2.25 6.71 16.80
N LYS A 75 2.05 6.01 15.69
CA LYS A 75 0.71 5.56 15.29
C LYS A 75 0.15 4.44 16.17
N LEU A 76 0.96 3.45 16.55
CA LEU A 76 0.52 2.33 17.38
C LEU A 76 0.47 2.67 18.87
N GLN A 77 1.04 3.80 19.29
CA GLN A 77 1.19 4.21 20.69
C GLN A 77 1.79 3.11 21.58
N MET A 78 2.62 2.24 20.98
CA MET A 78 3.20 1.06 21.61
C MET A 78 4.67 0.90 21.20
N GLN A 79 5.49 0.37 22.10
CA GLN A 79 6.86 -0.01 21.74
C GLN A 79 6.84 -1.23 20.83
N ILE A 80 7.57 -1.13 19.72
CA ILE A 80 7.64 -2.17 18.69
C ILE A 80 9.03 -2.80 18.75
N GLU A 81 9.07 -4.12 18.88
CA GLU A 81 10.30 -4.89 18.71
C GLU A 81 10.75 -4.84 17.24
N GLU A 82 12.05 -4.71 17.00
CA GLU A 82 12.61 -4.67 15.64
C GLU A 82 12.21 -5.89 14.80
N ALA A 83 12.03 -7.06 15.43
CA ALA A 83 11.56 -8.28 14.77
C ALA A 83 10.15 -8.17 14.18
N LYS A 84 9.32 -7.23 14.65
CA LYS A 84 7.95 -7.00 14.16
C LYS A 84 7.86 -5.83 13.19
N LEU A 85 8.88 -4.98 13.12
CA LEU A 85 8.88 -3.79 12.26
C LEU A 85 8.66 -4.16 10.79
N ASP A 86 9.39 -5.15 10.28
CA ASP A 86 9.28 -5.58 8.89
C ASP A 86 7.87 -6.13 8.56
N LYS A 87 7.21 -6.80 9.52
CA LYS A 87 5.83 -7.28 9.37
C LYS A 87 4.82 -6.14 9.36
N LEU A 88 4.97 -5.16 10.25
CA LEU A 88 4.10 -4.00 10.29
C LEU A 88 4.23 -3.15 9.03
N ILE A 89 5.45 -3.03 8.49
CA ILE A 89 5.68 -2.40 7.18
C ILE A 89 4.91 -3.16 6.09
N LEU A 90 4.99 -4.49 6.07
CA LEU A 90 4.24 -5.31 5.13
C LEU A 90 2.71 -5.10 5.26
N ASP A 91 2.17 -5.12 6.48
CA ASP A 91 0.74 -4.90 6.72
C ASP A 91 0.29 -3.51 6.27
N CYS A 92 1.10 -2.48 6.52
CA CYS A 92 0.85 -1.13 5.99
C CYS A 92 0.84 -1.12 4.46
N ILE A 93 1.81 -1.76 3.80
CA ILE A 93 1.85 -1.82 2.33
C ILE A 93 0.61 -2.53 1.79
N GLU A 94 0.25 -3.68 2.34
CA GLU A 94 -0.93 -4.45 1.92
C GLU A 94 -2.21 -3.63 2.04
N ARG A 95 -2.41 -2.94 3.17
CA ARG A 95 -3.58 -2.07 3.34
C ARG A 95 -3.54 -0.87 2.39
N GLY A 96 -2.38 -0.27 2.24
CA GLY A 96 -2.19 0.86 1.32
C GLY A 96 -2.52 0.49 -0.11
N LEU A 97 -2.11 -0.70 -0.56
CA LEU A 97 -2.47 -1.24 -1.87
C LEU A 97 -4.00 -1.40 -2.00
N GLU A 98 -4.67 -1.97 -1.00
CA GLU A 98 -6.14 -2.07 -0.98
C GLU A 98 -6.82 -0.70 -1.13
N ILE A 99 -6.33 0.32 -0.40
CA ILE A 99 -6.86 1.69 -0.48
C ILE A 99 -6.62 2.29 -1.87
N MET A 100 -5.40 2.16 -2.40
CA MET A 100 -5.07 2.64 -3.75
C MET A 100 -5.95 1.98 -4.82
N GLU A 101 -6.22 0.67 -4.70
CA GLU A 101 -7.10 -0.02 -5.64
C GLU A 101 -8.53 0.54 -5.61
N GLN A 102 -9.05 0.84 -4.41
CA GLN A 102 -10.37 1.44 -4.24
C GLN A 102 -10.43 2.85 -4.84
N GLU A 103 -9.42 3.67 -4.61
CA GLU A 103 -9.33 5.02 -5.17
C GLU A 103 -9.28 5.00 -6.70
N ILE A 104 -8.46 4.13 -7.29
CA ILE A 104 -8.38 3.95 -8.74
C ILE A 104 -9.74 3.53 -9.30
N LYS A 105 -10.41 2.55 -8.67
CA LYS A 105 -11.76 2.13 -9.07
C LYS A 105 -12.78 3.28 -9.00
N GLN A 106 -12.67 4.17 -8.02
CA GLN A 106 -13.54 5.35 -7.91
C GLN A 106 -13.28 6.37 -9.01
N LEU A 107 -12.02 6.64 -9.35
CA LEU A 107 -11.64 7.53 -10.46
C LEU A 107 -12.22 7.02 -11.79
N SER A 108 -12.04 5.73 -12.08
CA SER A 108 -12.60 5.13 -13.29
C SER A 108 -14.13 5.18 -13.30
N ASN A 109 -14.81 5.03 -12.16
CA ASN A 109 -16.27 5.06 -12.09
C ASN A 109 -16.84 6.49 -12.25
N ALA A 110 -16.20 7.51 -11.68
CA ALA A 110 -16.61 8.90 -11.84
C ALA A 110 -16.46 9.37 -13.31
N ASP A 111 -15.34 9.04 -13.95
CA ASP A 111 -15.12 9.33 -15.37
C ASP A 111 -16.07 8.52 -16.26
N SER A 112 -16.33 7.25 -15.91
CA SER A 112 -17.34 6.41 -16.59
C SER A 112 -18.75 6.98 -16.43
N TYR A 113 -19.07 7.54 -15.27
CA TYR A 113 -20.35 8.17 -14.99
C TYR A 113 -20.50 9.50 -15.75
N PHE A 114 -19.44 10.31 -15.81
CA PHE A 114 -19.40 11.51 -16.66
C PHE A 114 -19.62 11.15 -18.14
N LEU A 115 -18.91 10.16 -18.66
CA LEU A 115 -19.08 9.65 -20.03
C LEU A 115 -20.53 9.18 -20.28
N TYR A 116 -21.11 8.44 -19.33
CA TYR A 116 -22.50 8.01 -19.40
C TYR A 116 -23.47 9.19 -19.47
N LEU A 117 -23.29 10.23 -18.65
CA LEU A 117 -24.15 11.40 -18.65
C LEU A 117 -24.06 12.20 -19.96
N VAL A 118 -22.85 12.39 -20.48
CA VAL A 118 -22.62 13.07 -21.77
C VAL A 118 -23.30 12.31 -22.92
N GLN A 119 -23.18 10.98 -22.95
CA GLN A 119 -23.82 10.15 -23.98
C GLN A 119 -25.35 10.13 -23.87
N LYS A 120 -25.88 10.17 -22.64
CA LYS A 120 -27.32 10.07 -22.38
C LYS A 120 -28.08 11.39 -22.62
N HIS A 121 -27.45 12.53 -22.36
CA HIS A 121 -28.08 13.85 -22.42
C HIS A 121 -27.59 14.73 -23.59
N GLY A 122 -26.64 14.26 -24.40
CA GLY A 122 -26.15 14.94 -25.59
C GLY A 122 -26.99 14.76 -26.87
N LYS A 123 -28.30 14.50 -26.76
CA LYS A 123 -29.24 14.46 -27.89
C LYS A 123 -30.30 15.53 -27.77
#